data_AF-A0A6P6GC57-F1
#
_entry.id   AF-A0A6P6GC57-F1
#
_cell.length_a   1.000
_cell.length_b   1.000
_cell.length_c   1.000
_cell.angle_alpha   90.00
_cell.angle_beta   90.00
_cell.angle_gamma   90.00
#
_symmetry.space_group_name_H-M   'P 1'
#
loop_
_entity.id
_entity.type
_entity.pdbx_description
1 polymer ?
#
loop_
_entity_poly.entity_id
_entity_poly.type
_entity_poly.pdbx_seq_one_letter_code
_entity_poly.pdbx_strand_id
1 'polypeptide(L)'
;MSGPQCCSNPPVLDPSCGAGHVQKLAGLDTYVTGSPDSKLAILLASDVFGYEAPNLRYLADKAAAAGFFVVVPDFWHGDRYVPKNAEKPQDGLDVWVNKHGTDKAAVEARSLIETLKSKGVTSVGAAGCCVGEVKVPITILGAEIDEISPPALIKQFQAVLAGKSGVEFFVKVFPKVAHGWTLRYDTGDEEAVKNAEAAHQIVLEWFSKHVK
;
A
#
# COMPACT_ATOMS: atom_id res chain seq x y z
N MET A 1 7.30 -9.09 -12.84
CA MET A 1 6.46 -9.66 -13.92
C MET A 1 5.02 -9.30 -13.59
N SER A 2 4.37 -8.49 -14.43
CA SER A 2 2.96 -8.14 -14.32
C SER A 2 2.10 -9.30 -14.87
N GLY A 3 1.45 -10.08 -13.99
CA GLY A 3 0.55 -11.17 -14.37
C GLY A 3 -0.92 -10.72 -14.47
N PRO A 4 -1.82 -11.55 -15.05
CA PRO A 4 -3.24 -11.21 -15.23
C PRO A 4 -3.95 -10.90 -13.90
N GLN A 5 -3.55 -11.56 -12.81
CA GLN A 5 -4.07 -11.31 -11.46
C GLN A 5 -3.80 -9.87 -10.96
N CYS A 6 -2.83 -9.16 -11.54
CA CYS A 6 -2.54 -7.76 -11.20
C CYS A 6 -3.70 -6.85 -11.58
N CYS A 7 -4.46 -7.19 -12.63
CA CYS A 7 -5.62 -6.42 -13.07
C CYS A 7 -6.96 -7.00 -12.59
N SER A 8 -6.96 -8.11 -11.86
CA SER A 8 -8.19 -8.74 -11.39
C SER A 8 -8.90 -7.88 -10.34
N ASN A 9 -10.23 -7.82 -10.46
CA ASN A 9 -11.13 -7.04 -9.62
C ASN A 9 -10.70 -5.57 -9.44
N PRO A 10 -10.64 -4.77 -10.54
CA PRO A 10 -10.32 -3.35 -10.43
C PRO A 10 -11.36 -2.65 -9.55
N PRO A 11 -10.95 -1.78 -8.60
CA PRO A 11 -11.89 -1.07 -7.76
C PRO A 11 -12.72 -0.08 -8.57
N VAL A 12 -14.00 0.08 -8.19
CA VAL A 12 -14.78 1.26 -8.60
C VAL A 12 -14.25 2.44 -7.81
N LEU A 13 -13.65 3.41 -8.50
CA LEU A 13 -13.02 4.56 -7.85
C LEU A 13 -14.07 5.56 -7.38
N ASP A 14 -13.79 6.18 -6.25
CA ASP A 14 -14.62 7.24 -5.67
C ASP A 14 -13.72 8.35 -5.10
N PRO A 15 -13.53 9.46 -5.81
CA PRO A 15 -12.74 10.59 -5.32
C PRO A 15 -13.27 11.19 -4.02
N SER A 16 -14.55 10.97 -3.70
CA SER A 16 -15.23 11.48 -2.51
C SER A 16 -15.24 10.52 -1.31
N CYS A 17 -14.75 9.28 -1.48
CA CYS A 17 -14.74 8.31 -0.39
C CYS A 17 -13.66 8.62 0.67
N GLY A 18 -13.92 8.11 1.88
CA GLY A 18 -13.06 8.26 3.04
C GLY A 18 -13.46 9.42 3.95
N ALA A 19 -12.95 9.41 5.18
CA ALA A 19 -13.22 10.43 6.20
C ALA A 19 -12.30 11.66 6.11
N GLY A 20 -11.22 11.56 5.34
CA GLY A 20 -10.20 12.58 5.15
C GLY A 20 -10.47 13.49 3.94
N HIS A 21 -9.41 14.12 3.45
CA HIS A 21 -9.46 15.01 2.30
C HIS A 21 -8.19 14.95 1.47
N VAL A 22 -8.23 15.44 0.23
CA VAL A 22 -7.06 15.54 -0.63
C VAL A 22 -6.42 16.92 -0.46
N GLN A 23 -5.09 16.94 -0.30
CA GLN A 23 -4.30 18.17 -0.29
C GLN A 23 -2.95 17.94 -0.96
N LYS A 24 -2.27 19.03 -1.33
CA LYS A 24 -0.89 18.94 -1.83
C LYS A 24 0.11 18.80 -0.68
N LEU A 25 0.93 17.76 -0.73
CA LEU A 25 2.07 17.54 0.14
C LEU A 25 3.30 17.17 -0.69
N ALA A 26 4.42 17.86 -0.45
CA ALA A 26 5.66 17.69 -1.24
C ALA A 26 5.44 17.73 -2.78
N GLY A 27 4.48 18.54 -3.24
CA GLY A 27 4.13 18.65 -4.66
C GLY A 27 3.16 17.58 -5.19
N LEU A 28 2.82 16.56 -4.39
CA LEU A 28 1.90 15.48 -4.75
C LEU A 28 0.50 15.72 -4.22
N ASP A 29 -0.51 15.42 -5.04
CA ASP A 29 -1.87 15.25 -4.53
C ASP A 29 -1.89 14.04 -3.60
N THR A 30 -2.39 14.24 -2.38
CA THR A 30 -2.27 13.27 -1.29
C THR A 30 -3.56 13.25 -0.50
N TYR A 31 -4.21 12.10 -0.41
CA TYR A 31 -5.29 11.90 0.54
C TYR A 31 -4.69 11.83 1.95
N VAL A 32 -5.22 12.64 2.87
CA VAL A 32 -4.77 12.71 4.25
C VAL A 32 -5.93 12.48 5.21
N THR A 33 -5.67 11.76 6.30
CA THR A 33 -6.66 11.46 7.34
C THR A 33 -5.98 11.31 8.69
N GLY A 34 -6.75 11.46 9.78
CA GLY A 34 -6.21 11.51 11.14
C GLY A 34 -5.72 12.90 11.57
N SER A 35 -5.24 13.00 12.81
CA SER A 35 -4.82 14.29 13.38
C SER A 35 -3.51 14.78 12.77
N PRO A 36 -3.46 15.99 12.18
CA PRO A 36 -2.22 16.56 11.63
C PRO A 36 -1.17 16.87 12.72
N ASP A 37 -1.57 16.92 14.00
CA ASP A 37 -0.67 17.13 15.13
C ASP A 37 -0.02 15.82 15.62
N SER A 38 -0.43 14.66 15.09
CA SER A 38 0.14 13.37 15.48
C SER A 38 1.63 13.33 15.17
N LYS A 39 2.40 12.79 16.12
CA LYS A 39 3.84 12.57 15.98
C LYS A 39 4.16 11.30 15.19
N LEU A 40 3.15 10.47 14.96
CA LEU A 40 3.26 9.18 14.30
C LEU A 40 2.54 9.26 12.97
N ALA A 41 3.24 8.98 11.87
CA ALA A 41 2.63 8.98 10.55
C ALA A 41 2.74 7.64 9.84
N ILE A 42 1.79 7.36 8.95
CA ILE A 42 1.82 6.20 8.05
C ILE A 42 1.71 6.71 6.61
N LEU A 43 2.62 6.25 5.74
CA LEU A 43 2.52 6.42 4.30
C LEU A 43 1.96 5.13 3.69
N LEU A 44 0.80 5.20 3.06
CA LEU A 44 0.23 4.08 2.30
C LEU A 44 0.40 4.34 0.81
N ALA A 45 1.08 3.44 0.11
CA ALA A 45 1.20 3.50 -1.34
C ALA A 45 0.03 2.76 -2.00
N SER A 46 -0.62 3.39 -2.98
CA SER A 46 -1.66 2.73 -3.77
C SER A 46 -1.10 1.66 -4.68
N ASP A 47 -1.94 0.71 -5.08
CA ASP A 47 -1.64 -0.15 -6.22
C ASP A 47 -1.80 0.62 -7.54
N VAL A 48 -1.72 -0.09 -8.67
CA VAL A 48 -1.78 0.48 -10.03
C VAL A 48 -3.08 1.24 -10.33
N PHE A 49 -4.15 1.05 -9.53
CA PHE A 49 -5.44 1.72 -9.71
C PHE A 49 -5.53 3.07 -8.98
N GLY A 50 -4.53 3.43 -8.19
CA GLY A 50 -4.39 4.76 -7.60
C GLY A 50 -5.10 4.95 -6.26
N TYR A 51 -4.92 6.14 -5.71
CA TYR A 51 -5.27 6.49 -4.32
C TYR A 51 -6.77 6.76 -4.07
N GLU A 52 -7.59 6.72 -5.12
CA GLU A 52 -9.05 6.88 -5.07
C GLU A 52 -9.78 5.53 -4.87
N ALA A 53 -9.03 4.44 -4.69
CA ALA A 53 -9.60 3.12 -4.40
C ALA A 53 -10.24 3.11 -2.99
N PRO A 54 -11.55 2.81 -2.86
CA PRO A 54 -12.25 2.95 -1.58
C PRO A 54 -11.66 2.13 -0.42
N ASN A 55 -11.30 0.88 -0.66
CA ASN A 55 -10.72 0.01 0.35
C ASN A 55 -9.34 0.50 0.85
N LEU A 56 -8.58 1.22 0.00
CA LEU A 56 -7.31 1.82 0.41
C LEU A 56 -7.55 3.01 1.34
N ARG A 57 -8.51 3.88 1.02
CA ARG A 57 -8.88 5.00 1.91
C ARG A 57 -9.53 4.51 3.20
N TYR A 58 -10.32 3.45 3.15
CA TYR A 58 -10.84 2.77 4.34
C TYR A 58 -9.71 2.24 5.25
N LEU A 59 -8.68 1.60 4.68
CA LEU A 59 -7.49 1.20 5.45
C LEU A 59 -6.77 2.42 6.04
N ALA A 60 -6.66 3.51 5.29
CA ALA A 60 -6.08 4.76 5.77
C ALA A 60 -6.87 5.32 6.97
N ASP A 61 -8.20 5.33 6.88
CA ASP A 61 -9.07 5.83 7.94
C ASP A 61 -9.02 4.94 9.19
N LYS A 62 -8.87 3.62 9.04
CA LYS A 62 -8.63 2.71 10.17
C LYS A 62 -7.30 2.99 10.87
N ALA A 63 -6.25 3.23 10.10
CA ALA A 63 -4.96 3.62 10.64
C ALA A 63 -5.04 4.99 11.34
N ALA A 64 -5.80 5.93 10.79
CA ALA A 64 -6.06 7.20 11.47
C ALA A 64 -6.82 7.04 12.78
N ALA A 65 -7.84 6.20 12.81
CA ALA A 65 -8.57 5.85 14.03
C ALA A 65 -7.68 5.19 15.10
N ALA A 66 -6.59 4.53 14.68
CA ALA A 66 -5.56 3.98 15.58
C ALA A 66 -4.54 5.01 16.09
N GLY A 67 -4.67 6.29 15.74
CA GLY A 67 -3.86 7.40 16.28
C GLY A 67 -2.76 7.92 15.34
N PHE A 68 -2.69 7.42 14.11
CA PHE A 68 -1.69 7.86 13.13
C PHE A 68 -2.19 9.04 12.29
N PHE A 69 -1.28 9.92 11.87
CA PHE A 69 -1.53 10.78 10.72
C PHE A 69 -1.22 10.00 9.44
N VAL A 70 -2.20 9.79 8.58
CA VAL A 70 -2.04 8.90 7.41
C VAL A 70 -2.01 9.72 6.14
N VAL A 71 -1.05 9.40 5.26
CA VAL A 71 -0.92 10.00 3.94
C VAL A 71 -0.95 8.92 2.86
N VAL A 72 -1.75 9.14 1.83
CA VAL A 72 -1.87 8.27 0.65
C VAL A 72 -1.57 9.12 -0.59
N PRO A 73 -0.29 9.20 -0.99
CA PRO A 73 0.13 10.07 -2.08
C PRO A 73 -0.17 9.47 -3.46
N ASP A 74 -0.45 10.34 -4.43
CA ASP A 74 -0.56 9.98 -5.83
C ASP A 74 0.82 9.87 -6.48
N PHE A 75 1.49 8.73 -6.31
CA PHE A 75 2.76 8.45 -6.99
C PHE A 75 2.63 8.28 -8.51
N TRP A 76 1.40 8.21 -9.03
CA TRP A 76 1.15 8.07 -10.47
C TRP A 76 0.93 9.42 -11.16
N HIS A 77 0.82 10.53 -10.42
CA HIS A 77 0.64 11.88 -10.97
C HIS A 77 -0.59 11.98 -11.90
N GLY A 78 -1.69 11.34 -11.50
CA GLY A 78 -2.92 11.22 -12.28
C GLY A 78 -2.88 10.17 -13.39
N ASP A 79 -1.74 9.52 -13.65
CA ASP A 79 -1.58 8.51 -14.72
C ASP A 79 -1.71 7.08 -14.19
N ARG A 80 -2.77 6.81 -13.42
CA ARG A 80 -3.11 5.45 -12.95
C ARG A 80 -3.41 4.49 -14.12
N TYR A 81 -3.23 3.19 -13.90
CA TYR A 81 -3.60 2.20 -14.90
C TYR A 81 -5.12 2.10 -15.07
N VAL A 82 -5.58 2.09 -16.32
CA VAL A 82 -6.98 1.92 -16.71
C VAL A 82 -7.11 0.64 -17.55
N PRO A 83 -7.69 -0.45 -17.00
CA PRO A 83 -7.88 -1.67 -17.76
C PRO A 83 -8.72 -1.42 -19.00
N LYS A 84 -8.28 -1.98 -20.15
CA LYS A 84 -9.01 -1.89 -21.43
C LYS A 84 -9.30 -0.43 -21.83
N ASN A 85 -8.32 0.45 -21.66
CA ASN A 85 -8.43 1.85 -22.07
C ASN A 85 -8.69 1.93 -23.58
N ALA A 86 -9.89 2.37 -23.98
CA ALA A 86 -10.27 2.52 -25.37
C ALA A 86 -9.51 3.64 -26.09
N GLU A 87 -9.04 4.65 -25.36
CA GLU A 87 -8.26 5.78 -25.91
C GLU A 87 -6.78 5.42 -26.08
N LYS A 88 -6.29 4.44 -25.31
CA LYS A 88 -4.91 3.94 -25.40
C LYS A 88 -4.87 2.41 -25.40
N PRO A 89 -5.36 1.74 -26.47
CA PRO A 89 -5.44 0.28 -26.52
C PRO A 89 -4.08 -0.43 -26.41
N GLN A 90 -3.01 0.27 -26.78
CA GLN A 90 -1.62 -0.20 -26.71
C GLN A 90 -0.99 -0.09 -25.31
N ASP A 91 -1.60 0.65 -24.38
CA ASP A 91 -1.09 0.83 -23.03
C ASP A 91 -1.51 -0.37 -22.15
N GLY A 92 -0.98 -1.54 -22.50
CA GLY A 92 -1.07 -2.73 -21.66
C GLY A 92 -0.40 -2.51 -20.30
N LEU A 93 -0.72 -3.37 -19.32
CA LEU A 93 -0.15 -3.25 -17.98
C LEU A 93 1.39 -3.27 -18.00
N ASP A 94 1.99 -4.08 -18.87
CA ASP A 94 3.44 -4.16 -19.07
C ASP A 94 4.03 -2.83 -19.56
N VAL A 95 3.40 -2.19 -20.55
CA VAL A 95 3.79 -0.86 -21.04
C VAL A 95 3.66 0.19 -19.94
N TRP A 96 2.55 0.16 -19.20
CA TRP A 96 2.31 1.10 -18.11
C TRP A 96 3.32 0.94 -16.97
N VAL A 97 3.62 -0.30 -16.54
CA VAL A 97 4.62 -0.57 -15.48
C VAL A 97 6.02 -0.14 -15.92
N ASN A 98 6.39 -0.39 -17.19
CA ASN A 98 7.69 0.06 -17.72
C ASN A 98 7.82 1.59 -17.77
N LYS A 99 6.71 2.30 -17.98
CA LYS A 99 6.66 3.77 -17.91
C LYS A 99 6.78 4.30 -16.48
N HIS A 100 6.28 3.55 -15.49
CA HIS A 100 6.17 3.95 -14.10
C HIS A 100 7.18 3.21 -13.20
N GLY A 101 8.47 3.47 -13.43
CA GLY A 101 9.56 2.95 -12.60
C GLY A 101 9.48 3.45 -11.15
N THR A 102 10.00 2.64 -10.21
CA THR A 102 9.91 2.91 -8.78
C THR A 102 10.88 3.98 -8.27
N ASP A 103 11.88 4.38 -9.07
CA ASP A 103 12.93 5.30 -8.64
C ASP A 103 12.39 6.69 -8.32
N LYS A 104 11.48 7.21 -9.16
CA LYS A 104 10.83 8.50 -8.96
C LYS A 104 9.96 8.48 -7.70
N ALA A 105 9.13 7.44 -7.54
CA ALA A 105 8.29 7.26 -6.36
C ALA A 105 9.13 7.15 -5.07
N ALA A 106 10.31 6.53 -5.12
CA ALA A 106 11.22 6.46 -3.96
C ALA A 106 11.79 7.83 -3.57
N VAL A 107 12.12 8.69 -4.54
CA VAL A 107 12.55 10.08 -4.29
C VAL A 107 11.40 10.89 -3.69
N GLU A 108 10.21 10.76 -4.25
CA GLU A 108 9.01 11.46 -3.80
C GLU A 108 8.59 11.01 -2.39
N ALA A 109 8.64 9.72 -2.09
CA ALA A 109 8.37 9.19 -0.76
C ALA A 109 9.36 9.76 0.28
N ARG A 110 10.65 9.90 -0.06
CA ARG A 110 11.62 10.56 0.82
C ARG A 110 11.27 12.02 1.06
N SER A 111 10.91 12.78 0.02
CA SER A 111 10.51 14.18 0.15
C SER A 111 9.23 14.34 1.00
N LEU A 112 8.27 13.43 0.86
CA LEU A 112 7.10 13.37 1.73
C LEU A 112 7.47 13.10 3.18
N ILE A 113 8.34 12.13 3.45
CA ILE A 113 8.83 11.82 4.81
C ILE A 113 9.53 13.04 5.42
N GLU A 114 10.38 13.73 4.67
CA GLU A 114 11.03 14.98 5.12
C GLU A 114 10.02 16.08 5.41
N THR A 115 9.01 16.24 4.55
CA THR A 115 7.91 17.20 4.76
C THR A 115 7.13 16.87 6.04
N LEU A 116 6.81 15.60 6.27
CA LEU A 116 6.14 15.15 7.50
C LEU A 116 6.99 15.46 8.73
N LYS A 117 8.28 15.14 8.69
CA LYS A 117 9.22 15.45 9.79
C LYS A 117 9.31 16.94 10.08
N SER A 118 9.33 17.79 9.05
CA SER A 118 9.34 19.24 9.21
C SER A 118 8.06 19.79 9.88
N LYS A 119 6.94 19.06 9.75
CA LYS A 119 5.66 19.36 10.42
C LYS A 119 5.56 18.75 11.82
N GLY A 120 6.64 18.16 12.32
CA GLY A 120 6.74 17.65 13.69
C GLY A 120 6.44 16.16 13.86
N VAL A 121 6.33 15.38 12.78
CA VAL A 121 6.28 13.92 12.84
C VAL A 121 7.65 13.38 13.26
N THR A 122 7.69 12.50 14.27
CA THR A 122 8.93 11.89 14.78
C THR A 122 9.15 10.48 14.23
N SER A 123 8.07 9.78 13.87
CA SER A 123 8.11 8.38 13.45
C SER A 123 7.22 8.15 12.23
N VAL A 124 7.72 7.40 11.24
CA VAL A 124 6.98 7.10 10.01
C VAL A 124 7.00 5.61 9.71
N GLY A 125 5.83 5.01 9.61
CA GLY A 125 5.62 3.69 9.01
C GLY A 125 5.25 3.81 7.54
N ALA A 126 5.48 2.76 6.76
CA ALA A 126 5.00 2.69 5.38
C ALA A 126 4.43 1.31 5.06
N ALA A 127 3.37 1.25 4.25
CA ALA A 127 2.86 0.00 3.68
C ALA A 127 2.48 0.18 2.21
N GLY A 128 2.63 -0.89 1.44
CA GLY A 128 2.35 -0.94 0.01
C GLY A 128 3.00 -2.17 -0.64
N CYS A 129 2.85 -2.30 -1.96
CA CYS A 129 3.46 -3.39 -2.73
C CYS A 129 4.91 -3.06 -3.13
N CYS A 130 5.84 -2.99 -2.17
CA CYS A 130 7.27 -2.80 -2.46
C CYS A 130 8.16 -3.62 -1.54
N VAL A 131 9.11 -4.37 -2.12
CA VAL A 131 10.20 -5.00 -1.39
C VAL A 131 11.52 -4.47 -1.96
N GLY A 132 12.07 -3.45 -1.29
CA GLY A 132 13.40 -2.90 -1.55
C GLY A 132 14.42 -3.36 -0.50
N GLU A 133 15.55 -2.68 -0.38
CA GLU A 133 16.51 -2.93 0.71
C GLU A 133 15.85 -2.70 2.08
N VAL A 134 15.67 -3.78 2.84
CA VAL A 134 15.08 -3.73 4.20
C VAL A 134 16.16 -3.47 5.25
N LYS A 135 16.03 -2.34 5.95
CA LYS A 135 16.85 -1.91 7.11
C LYS A 135 16.03 -1.63 8.38
N VAL A 136 14.71 -1.75 8.31
CA VAL A 136 13.76 -1.42 9.37
C VAL A 136 12.83 -2.60 9.62
N PRO A 137 12.14 -2.69 10.77
CA PRO A 137 11.19 -3.75 11.03
C PRO A 137 10.14 -3.87 9.91
N ILE A 138 9.95 -5.08 9.38
CA ILE A 138 9.06 -5.32 8.23
C ILE A 138 8.05 -6.44 8.48
N THR A 139 6.82 -6.23 8.02
CA THR A 139 5.82 -7.29 7.92
C THR A 139 5.52 -7.57 6.44
N ILE A 140 5.53 -8.85 6.04
CA ILE A 140 5.19 -9.28 4.68
C ILE A 140 4.01 -10.24 4.77
N LEU A 141 2.89 -9.83 4.21
CA LEU A 141 1.70 -10.68 4.07
C LEU A 141 1.62 -11.13 2.62
N GLY A 142 1.55 -12.44 2.39
CA GLY A 142 1.43 -13.07 1.07
C GLY A 142 0.09 -13.76 0.88
N ALA A 143 -0.33 -13.94 -0.36
CA ALA A 143 -1.53 -14.69 -0.74
C ALA A 143 -1.18 -16.09 -1.25
N GLU A 144 -1.96 -17.10 -0.85
CA GLU A 144 -1.72 -18.50 -1.27
C GLU A 144 -1.92 -18.71 -2.77
N ILE A 145 -2.91 -18.06 -3.38
CA ILE A 145 -3.29 -18.23 -4.78
C ILE A 145 -2.64 -17.13 -5.67
N ASP A 146 -1.68 -16.38 -5.13
CA ASP A 146 -0.99 -15.32 -5.88
C ASP A 146 -0.01 -15.91 -6.90
N GLU A 147 -0.23 -15.67 -8.19
CA GLU A 147 0.67 -16.11 -9.26
C GLU A 147 1.80 -15.11 -9.55
N ILE A 148 1.66 -13.87 -9.09
CA ILE A 148 2.64 -12.80 -9.30
C ILE A 148 3.71 -12.85 -8.21
N SER A 149 3.27 -13.02 -6.97
CA SER A 149 4.11 -13.15 -5.78
C SER A 149 3.79 -14.46 -5.04
N PRO A 150 4.09 -15.62 -5.66
CA PRO A 150 3.67 -16.91 -5.12
C PRO A 150 4.29 -17.20 -3.75
N PRO A 151 3.69 -18.11 -2.94
CA PRO A 151 4.21 -18.46 -1.62
C PRO A 151 5.68 -18.87 -1.61
N ALA A 152 6.18 -19.46 -2.71
CA ALA A 152 7.60 -19.75 -2.87
C ALA A 152 8.48 -18.50 -2.82
N LEU A 153 8.07 -17.41 -3.48
CA LEU A 153 8.76 -16.12 -3.44
C LEU A 153 8.69 -15.50 -2.04
N ILE A 154 7.53 -15.57 -1.39
CA ILE A 154 7.36 -15.07 -0.01
C ILE A 154 8.28 -15.82 0.96
N LYS A 155 8.41 -17.14 0.81
CA LYS A 155 9.37 -17.95 1.57
C LYS A 155 10.83 -17.59 1.27
N GLN A 156 11.16 -17.23 0.04
CA GLN A 156 12.49 -16.72 -0.30
C GLN A 156 12.77 -15.40 0.43
N PHE A 157 11.82 -14.47 0.46
CA PHE A 157 11.97 -13.23 1.24
C PHE A 157 12.14 -13.51 2.73
N GLN A 158 11.35 -14.43 3.29
CA GLN A 158 11.49 -14.86 4.68
C GLN A 158 12.90 -15.42 4.97
N ALA A 159 13.45 -16.24 4.07
CA ALA A 159 14.79 -16.79 4.22
C ALA A 159 15.88 -15.69 4.15
N VAL A 160 15.73 -14.72 3.24
CA VAL A 160 16.64 -13.55 3.15
C VAL A 160 16.58 -12.72 4.43
N LEU A 161 15.38 -12.48 4.98
CA LEU A 161 15.20 -11.73 6.22
C LEU A 161 15.77 -12.48 7.43
N ALA A 162 15.60 -13.80 7.49
CA ALA A 162 16.17 -14.65 8.55
C ALA A 162 17.72 -14.63 8.55
N GLY A 163 18.34 -14.38 7.40
CA GLY A 163 19.79 -14.21 7.29
C GLY A 163 20.31 -12.81 7.67
N LYS A 164 19.42 -11.83 7.94
CA LYS A 164 19.81 -10.47 8.32
C LYS A 164 19.77 -10.31 9.85
N SER A 165 20.88 -9.90 10.44
CA SER A 165 20.92 -9.53 11.85
C SER A 165 20.30 -8.15 12.09
N GLY A 166 19.61 -7.98 13.23
CA GLY A 166 19.13 -6.68 13.70
C GLY A 166 17.86 -6.14 13.05
N VAL A 167 17.20 -6.89 12.15
CA VAL A 167 15.91 -6.51 11.57
C VAL A 167 14.83 -7.46 12.08
N GLU A 168 13.88 -6.95 12.85
CA GLU A 168 12.70 -7.71 13.23
C GLU A 168 11.78 -7.88 12.01
N PHE A 169 11.25 -9.09 11.80
CA PHE A 169 10.32 -9.32 10.71
C PHE A 169 9.19 -10.28 11.09
N PHE A 170 8.06 -10.12 10.41
CA PHE A 170 6.94 -11.05 10.44
C PHE A 170 6.54 -11.40 9.00
N VAL A 171 6.35 -12.69 8.72
CA VAL A 171 5.89 -13.16 7.41
C VAL A 171 4.72 -14.11 7.59
N LYS A 172 3.64 -13.89 6.85
CA LYS A 172 2.47 -14.78 6.86
C LYS A 172 1.90 -14.93 5.45
N VAL A 173 1.63 -16.17 5.05
CA VAL A 173 0.83 -16.47 3.86
C VAL A 173 -0.61 -16.72 4.30
N PHE A 174 -1.55 -15.99 3.71
CA PHE A 174 -2.98 -16.16 3.94
C PHE A 174 -3.53 -17.23 2.98
N PRO A 175 -4.25 -18.24 3.50
CA PRO A 175 -4.85 -19.27 2.65
C PRO A 175 -6.03 -18.70 1.85
N LYS A 176 -6.32 -19.32 0.70
CA LYS A 176 -7.49 -19.06 -0.15
C LYS A 176 -7.66 -17.64 -0.71
N VAL A 177 -6.69 -16.76 -0.51
CA VAL A 177 -6.73 -15.39 -1.04
C VAL A 177 -5.83 -15.25 -2.26
N ALA A 178 -6.20 -14.34 -3.15
CA ALA A 178 -5.48 -14.03 -4.38
C ALA A 178 -4.77 -12.67 -4.30
N HIS A 179 -4.01 -12.32 -5.33
CA HIS A 179 -3.32 -11.03 -5.42
C HIS A 179 -4.24 -9.83 -5.13
N GLY A 180 -3.81 -8.90 -4.27
CA GLY A 180 -4.54 -7.69 -3.92
C GLY A 180 -5.76 -7.88 -3.00
N TRP A 181 -5.90 -9.03 -2.34
CA TRP A 181 -7.03 -9.34 -1.44
C TRP A 181 -7.26 -8.32 -0.31
N THR A 182 -6.25 -7.52 0.06
CA THR A 182 -6.35 -6.52 1.11
C THR A 182 -6.94 -5.19 0.65
N LEU A 183 -6.92 -4.91 -0.66
CA LEU A 183 -7.36 -3.63 -1.24
C LEU A 183 -8.47 -3.81 -2.29
N ARG A 184 -8.68 -5.02 -2.79
CA ARG A 184 -9.60 -5.32 -3.89
C ARG A 184 -10.55 -6.47 -3.55
N TYR A 185 -10.87 -6.66 -2.28
CA TYR A 185 -11.89 -7.61 -1.86
C TYR A 185 -13.29 -7.06 -2.18
N ASP A 186 -14.23 -7.95 -2.49
CA ASP A 186 -15.65 -7.62 -2.57
C ASP A 186 -16.21 -7.41 -1.16
N THR A 187 -16.78 -6.24 -0.90
CA THR A 187 -17.38 -5.91 0.41
C THR A 187 -18.68 -6.67 0.67
N GLY A 188 -19.30 -7.27 -0.35
CA GLY A 188 -20.44 -8.16 -0.22
C GLY A 188 -20.09 -9.62 0.09
N ASP A 189 -18.81 -10.00 -0.01
CA ASP A 189 -18.31 -11.33 0.34
C ASP A 189 -17.74 -11.33 1.77
N GLU A 190 -18.47 -11.94 2.70
CA GLU A 190 -18.10 -12.00 4.11
C GLU A 190 -16.74 -12.70 4.36
N GLU A 191 -16.40 -13.72 3.57
CA GLU A 191 -15.11 -14.42 3.71
C GLU A 191 -13.97 -13.54 3.20
N ALA A 192 -14.17 -12.83 2.08
CA ALA A 192 -13.20 -11.88 1.55
C ALA A 192 -12.97 -10.72 2.53
N VAL A 193 -14.04 -10.13 3.08
CA VAL A 193 -13.98 -9.08 4.10
C VAL A 193 -13.20 -9.57 5.33
N LYS A 194 -13.55 -10.75 5.86
CA LYS A 194 -12.87 -11.32 7.04
C LYS A 194 -11.37 -11.50 6.81
N ASN A 195 -10.98 -11.99 5.64
CA ASN A 195 -9.57 -12.20 5.30
C ASN A 195 -8.81 -10.88 5.13
N ALA A 196 -9.43 -9.87 4.52
CA ALA A 196 -8.86 -8.53 4.40
C ALA A 196 -8.70 -7.86 5.77
N GLU A 197 -9.74 -7.91 6.60
CA GLU A 197 -9.75 -7.38 7.96
C GLU A 197 -8.68 -8.01 8.85
N ALA A 198 -8.50 -9.33 8.77
CA ALA A 198 -7.44 -10.02 9.48
C ALA A 198 -6.04 -9.58 9.04
N ALA A 199 -5.83 -9.28 7.75
CA ALA A 199 -4.57 -8.73 7.26
C ALA A 199 -4.36 -7.28 7.71
N HIS A 200 -5.40 -6.43 7.65
CA HIS A 200 -5.36 -5.05 8.14
C HIS A 200 -4.99 -4.99 9.61
N GLN A 201 -5.59 -5.87 10.43
CA GLN A 201 -5.32 -5.93 11.87
C GLN A 201 -3.84 -6.22 12.17
N ILE A 202 -3.24 -7.19 11.47
CA ILE A 202 -1.81 -7.49 11.61
C ILE A 202 -0.94 -6.26 11.27
N VAL A 203 -1.29 -5.53 10.21
CA VAL A 203 -0.55 -4.33 9.80
C VAL A 203 -0.69 -3.22 10.85
N LEU A 204 -1.89 -3.00 11.39
CA LEU A 204 -2.13 -2.00 12.43
C LEU A 204 -1.41 -2.33 13.75
N GLU A 205 -1.38 -3.60 14.14
CA GLU A 205 -0.60 -4.08 15.28
C GLU A 205 0.90 -3.88 15.06
N TRP A 206 1.39 -4.17 13.85
CA TRP A 206 2.79 -3.95 13.47
C TRP A 206 3.16 -2.47 13.58
N PHE A 207 2.33 -1.58 13.03
CA PHE A 207 2.55 -0.14 13.15
C PHE A 207 2.50 0.34 14.59
N SER A 208 1.52 -0.10 15.37
CA SER A 208 1.40 0.25 16.80
C SER A 208 2.63 -0.19 17.61
N LYS A 209 3.26 -1.29 17.22
CA LYS A 209 4.47 -1.79 17.86
C LYS A 209 5.72 -0.95 17.51
N HIS A 210 5.88 -0.60 16.24
CA HIS A 210 7.15 -0.10 15.69
C HIS A 210 7.19 1.39 15.33
N VAL A 211 6.04 2.03 15.11
CA VAL A 211 5.94 3.46 14.83
C VAL A 211 5.62 4.17 16.15
N LYS A 212 6.66 4.58 16.87
CA LYS A 212 6.62 5.26 18.16
C LYS A 212 7.54 6.47 18.18
#